data_AF-A0A533TZL9-F1
#
_entry.id   AF-A0A533TZL9-F1
#
_cell.length_a   1.000
_cell.length_b   1.000
_cell.length_c   1.000
_cell.angle_alpha   90.00
_cell.angle_beta   90.00
_cell.angle_gamma   90.00
#
_symmetry.space_group_name_H-M   'P 1'
#
loop_
_entity.id
_entity.type
_entity.pdbx_description
1 polymer ?
#
loop_
_entity_poly.entity_id
_entity_poly.type
_entity_poly.pdbx_seq_one_letter_code
_entity_poly.pdbx_strand_id
1 'polypeptide(L)'
;MNPIRIYDYCFDRIHLWIQYDRKSIGFIEVVIEVFYPSARNAEGLVMFSHGFLIGNDPFFYLKKITGAFTGDNPLFGIKPSHYYNYTQAIVERNWAMACVSASHLQFEGVPWLDFGGNPRVGQDAYAAASYLIKYGATDFFYKLDDHKRHSTKAFLEEIKKYRFMKPGCNNVIFAGHSVGGAHAQVAACGFDTMNKIGQQTGYTFDPVMYDREFLPRYSDRMSEWKDEERAKPVGLLQFSPVDQQIPLFAPGMQAYREALSQKPMPILMIVGECDCACLDSNAIQKPPAWSPDPSVTSQFSQLAPPGGSSWAVVANVERGSHCGYLTADSPLCSLADGQDQCKRSVGKNPYKACGEESVFSTMLLKELIGSCPVKSRKDPSVDGDFCDWLNSGCLKWLDSKNPGGILNMVPFPDGSHIDYSGKPNRCP
;
A
#
# COMPACT_ATOMS: atom_id res chain seq x y z
N MET A 1 19.73 -12.58 -8.61
CA MET A 1 20.91 -12.70 -7.70
C MET A 1 20.50 -13.57 -6.52
N ASN A 2 21.43 -14.10 -5.71
CA ASN A 2 21.03 -14.68 -4.43
C ASN A 2 20.51 -13.56 -3.52
N PRO A 3 19.48 -13.79 -2.68
CA PRO A 3 18.97 -12.76 -1.79
C PRO A 3 20.04 -12.33 -0.79
N ILE A 4 20.03 -11.04 -0.43
CA ILE A 4 20.91 -10.52 0.62
C ILE A 4 20.33 -10.97 1.96
N ARG A 5 21.12 -11.72 2.75
CA ARG A 5 20.68 -12.19 4.07
C ARG A 5 21.18 -11.25 5.16
N ILE A 6 20.27 -10.75 5.99
CA ILE A 6 20.54 -9.96 7.19
C ILE A 6 19.92 -10.72 8.37
N TYR A 7 20.76 -11.34 9.19
CA TYR A 7 20.33 -12.28 10.24
C TYR A 7 19.40 -13.36 9.70
N ASP A 8 18.17 -13.46 10.21
CA ASP A 8 17.19 -14.45 9.81
C ASP A 8 16.20 -13.96 8.74
N TYR A 9 16.49 -12.81 8.12
CA TYR A 9 15.70 -12.24 7.03
C TYR A 9 16.51 -12.13 5.73
N CYS A 10 15.79 -12.27 4.63
CA CYS A 10 16.27 -12.12 3.27
C CYS A 10 15.71 -10.84 2.67
N PHE A 11 16.52 -10.15 1.87
CA PHE A 11 16.13 -9.05 1.02
C PHE A 11 16.32 -9.42 -0.45
N ASP A 12 15.34 -9.11 -1.27
CA ASP A 12 15.43 -9.23 -2.72
C ASP A 12 14.78 -8.05 -3.42
N ARG A 13 15.19 -7.82 -4.67
CA ARG A 13 14.61 -6.80 -5.54
C ARG A 13 14.20 -7.41 -6.86
N ILE A 14 12.93 -7.25 -7.20
CA ILE A 14 12.27 -7.86 -8.34
C ILE A 14 11.82 -6.76 -9.29
N HIS A 15 11.96 -6.99 -10.59
CA HIS A 15 11.49 -6.09 -11.64
C HIS A 15 10.52 -6.81 -12.55
N LEU A 16 9.31 -6.28 -12.69
CA LEU A 16 8.24 -6.90 -13.48
C LEU A 16 7.61 -5.88 -14.40
N TRP A 17 7.04 -6.37 -15.50
CA TRP A 17 6.12 -5.59 -16.33
C TRP A 17 4.69 -6.06 -16.07
N ILE A 18 3.77 -5.11 -15.87
CA ILE A 18 2.34 -5.35 -15.67
C ILE A 18 1.56 -4.84 -16.87
N GLN A 19 0.76 -5.70 -17.47
CA GLN A 19 -0.28 -5.30 -18.40
C GLN A 19 -1.63 -5.45 -17.71
N TYR A 20 -2.34 -4.34 -17.43
CA TYR A 20 -3.56 -4.36 -16.61
C TYR A 20 -4.75 -5.11 -17.21
N ASP A 21 -4.78 -5.23 -18.54
CA ASP A 21 -5.79 -5.98 -19.28
C ASP A 21 -5.15 -6.43 -20.59
N ARG A 22 -5.44 -7.66 -21.03
CA ARG A 22 -4.83 -8.23 -22.25
C ARG A 22 -5.13 -7.42 -23.52
N LYS A 23 -6.20 -6.64 -23.53
CA LYS A 23 -6.59 -5.75 -24.65
C LYS A 23 -5.91 -4.38 -24.56
N SER A 24 -5.33 -4.02 -23.41
CA SER A 24 -4.54 -2.80 -23.26
C SER A 24 -3.20 -2.96 -23.95
N ILE A 25 -2.75 -1.94 -24.68
CA ILE A 25 -1.43 -1.91 -25.31
C ILE A 25 -0.32 -1.42 -24.37
N GLY A 26 -0.68 -0.93 -23.17
CA GLY A 26 0.26 -0.35 -22.22
C GLY A 26 0.82 -1.37 -21.23
N PHE A 27 2.12 -1.27 -20.96
CA PHE A 27 2.84 -2.01 -19.93
C PHE A 27 3.42 -1.04 -18.92
N ILE A 28 3.37 -1.40 -17.64
CA ILE A 28 3.95 -0.63 -16.55
C ILE A 28 5.06 -1.44 -15.89
N GLU A 29 6.23 -0.84 -15.74
CA GLU A 29 7.31 -1.48 -14.98
C GLU A 29 7.08 -1.23 -13.50
N VAL A 30 7.21 -2.27 -12.69
CA VAL A 30 7.18 -2.16 -11.23
C VAL A 30 8.48 -2.70 -10.64
N VAL A 31 8.98 -1.99 -9.64
CA VAL A 31 10.07 -2.43 -8.77
C VAL A 31 9.46 -2.86 -7.43
N ILE A 32 9.81 -4.06 -7.00
CA ILE A 32 9.38 -4.62 -5.71
C ILE A 32 10.63 -4.90 -4.88
N GLU A 33 10.75 -4.25 -3.74
CA GLU A 33 11.77 -4.55 -2.72
C GLU A 33 11.11 -5.33 -1.60
N VAL A 34 11.53 -6.59 -1.40
CA VAL A 34 10.87 -7.51 -0.46
C VAL A 34 11.83 -7.99 0.62
N PHE A 35 11.36 -7.95 1.85
CA PHE A 35 12.01 -8.46 3.05
C PHE A 35 11.17 -9.62 3.61
N TYR A 36 11.77 -10.79 3.76
CA TYR A 36 11.05 -12.00 4.17
C TYR A 36 11.88 -12.92 5.06
N PRO A 37 11.26 -13.76 5.91
CA PRO A 37 11.98 -14.71 6.75
C PRO A 37 12.79 -15.70 5.90
N SER A 38 14.05 -15.90 6.26
CA SER A 38 14.95 -16.86 5.61
C SER A 38 14.43 -18.31 5.68
N ALA A 39 13.63 -18.63 6.69
CA ALA A 39 12.93 -19.90 6.86
C ALA A 39 11.70 -20.08 5.95
N ARG A 40 11.30 -19.05 5.17
CA ARG A 40 10.22 -19.09 4.16
C ARG A 40 8.86 -19.51 4.73
N ASN A 41 8.53 -18.99 5.91
CA ASN A 41 7.36 -19.34 6.68
C ASN A 41 6.56 -18.10 7.11
N ALA A 42 6.56 -17.04 6.29
CA ALA A 42 5.92 -15.78 6.63
C ALA A 42 4.41 -15.96 6.90
N GLU A 43 3.92 -15.39 8.02
CA GLU A 43 2.52 -15.49 8.44
C GLU A 43 1.60 -14.46 7.75
N GLY A 44 2.18 -13.50 7.05
CA GLY A 44 1.49 -12.43 6.32
C GLY A 44 2.47 -11.53 5.58
N LEU A 45 1.95 -10.64 4.75
CA LEU A 45 2.71 -9.64 4.01
C LEU A 45 2.19 -8.23 4.33
N VAL A 46 3.07 -7.30 4.65
CA VAL A 46 2.78 -5.86 4.57
C VAL A 46 3.20 -5.37 3.19
N MET A 47 2.27 -4.91 2.38
CA MET A 47 2.57 -4.31 1.07
C MET A 47 2.47 -2.79 1.17
N PHE A 48 3.61 -2.11 1.16
CA PHE A 48 3.71 -0.67 1.25
C PHE A 48 3.78 -0.03 -0.15
N SER A 49 2.76 0.77 -0.49
CA SER A 49 2.72 1.53 -1.73
C SER A 49 3.50 2.83 -1.58
N HIS A 50 4.56 3.01 -2.38
CA HIS A 50 5.40 4.21 -2.33
C HIS A 50 4.67 5.47 -2.88
N GLY A 51 3.58 5.27 -3.62
CA GLY A 51 2.58 6.30 -3.88
C GLY A 51 2.80 7.22 -5.07
N PHE A 52 4.01 7.37 -5.57
CA PHE A 52 4.25 8.20 -6.76
C PHE A 52 3.87 7.43 -8.02
N LEU A 53 2.96 8.00 -8.82
CA LEU A 53 2.66 7.45 -10.14
C LEU A 53 3.78 7.92 -11.06
N ILE A 54 4.33 6.97 -11.80
CA ILE A 54 5.41 7.24 -12.71
C ILE A 54 4.90 6.99 -14.12
N GLY A 55 4.93 8.03 -14.94
CA GLY A 55 4.20 8.10 -16.19
C GLY A 55 4.62 7.14 -17.27
N ASN A 56 3.75 6.88 -18.24
CA ASN A 56 4.13 6.17 -19.46
C ASN A 56 5.33 6.86 -20.13
N ASP A 57 6.43 6.14 -20.34
CA ASP A 57 7.53 6.59 -21.18
C ASP A 57 7.19 6.26 -22.65
N PRO A 58 6.78 7.24 -23.48
CA PRO A 58 6.41 6.97 -24.87
C PRO A 58 7.60 6.49 -25.73
N PHE A 59 8.83 6.66 -25.23
CA PHE A 59 10.04 6.16 -25.87
C PHE A 59 10.55 4.86 -25.23
N PHE A 60 9.79 4.24 -24.33
CA PHE A 60 10.18 3.04 -23.61
C PHE A 60 10.65 1.92 -24.55
N TYR A 61 9.84 1.55 -25.55
CA TYR A 61 10.22 0.48 -26.49
C TYR A 61 11.50 0.83 -27.24
N LEU A 62 11.67 2.10 -27.64
CA LEU A 62 12.88 2.54 -28.31
C LEU A 62 14.10 2.47 -27.39
N LYS A 63 13.96 2.87 -26.11
CA LYS A 63 15.01 2.79 -25.08
C LYS A 63 15.36 1.35 -24.68
N LYS A 64 14.37 0.46 -24.57
CA LYS A 64 14.60 -0.97 -24.29
C LYS A 64 15.30 -1.65 -25.46
N ILE A 65 14.93 -1.30 -26.70
CA ILE A 65 15.60 -1.78 -27.89
C ILE A 65 17.04 -1.27 -27.93
N THR A 66 17.29 0.03 -27.74
CA THR A 66 18.65 0.58 -27.75
C THR A 66 19.50 0.07 -26.58
N GLY A 67 18.95 -0.01 -25.36
CA GLY A 67 19.63 -0.54 -24.18
C GLY A 67 20.00 -2.02 -24.29
N ALA A 68 19.14 -2.82 -24.93
CA ALA A 68 19.46 -4.21 -25.27
C ALA A 68 20.63 -4.33 -26.26
N PHE A 69 20.85 -3.32 -27.12
CA PHE A 69 21.97 -3.28 -28.07
C PHE A 69 23.24 -2.63 -27.49
N THR A 70 23.14 -1.73 -26.53
CA THR A 70 24.30 -1.02 -25.94
C THR A 70 24.85 -1.69 -24.68
N GLY A 71 24.16 -2.72 -24.14
CA GLY A 71 24.54 -3.36 -22.88
C GLY A 71 24.34 -2.47 -21.66
N ASP A 72 23.81 -1.27 -21.87
CA ASP A 72 23.49 -0.29 -20.85
C ASP A 72 21.96 -0.25 -20.76
N ASN A 73 21.43 -0.95 -19.77
CA ASN A 73 20.01 -0.87 -19.41
C ASN A 73 19.90 0.10 -18.24
N PRO A 74 19.80 1.43 -18.48
CA PRO A 74 19.62 2.38 -17.41
C PRO A 74 18.19 2.26 -16.91
N LEU A 75 17.93 1.43 -15.91
CA LEU A 75 16.61 1.38 -15.28
C LEU A 75 16.73 1.48 -13.76
N PHE A 76 17.21 2.68 -13.41
CA PHE A 76 16.94 3.59 -12.28
C PHE A 76 16.97 3.10 -10.82
N GLY A 77 17.76 3.83 -10.04
CA GLY A 77 18.01 3.66 -8.60
C GLY A 77 16.89 4.16 -7.68
N ILE A 78 15.62 3.90 -8.03
CA ILE A 78 14.52 4.11 -7.08
C ILE A 78 14.57 2.98 -6.06
N LYS A 79 14.61 3.36 -4.79
CA LYS A 79 14.67 2.45 -3.65
C LYS A 79 13.46 2.76 -2.78
N PRO A 80 12.26 2.24 -3.07
CA PRO A 80 11.06 2.60 -2.32
C PRO A 80 11.20 2.31 -0.82
N SER A 81 12.00 1.30 -0.44
CA SER A 81 12.35 1.03 0.95
C SER A 81 13.20 2.13 1.60
N HIS A 82 13.90 2.99 0.86
CA HIS A 82 14.70 4.08 1.44
C HIS A 82 13.88 5.01 2.34
N TYR A 83 12.62 5.24 1.98
CA TYR A 83 11.72 6.15 2.70
C TYR A 83 10.78 5.43 3.67
N TYR A 84 10.53 4.12 3.50
CA TYR A 84 9.48 3.41 4.23
C TYR A 84 9.96 2.08 4.84
N ASN A 85 11.22 2.00 5.25
CA ASN A 85 11.76 0.77 5.83
C ASN A 85 11.34 0.57 7.29
N TYR A 86 10.16 -0.03 7.50
CA TYR A 86 9.66 -0.43 8.83
C TYR A 86 9.94 -1.90 9.16
N THR A 87 10.99 -2.49 8.58
CA THR A 87 11.24 -3.94 8.66
C THR A 87 11.45 -4.46 10.08
N GLN A 88 11.77 -3.60 11.05
CA GLN A 88 11.81 -3.99 12.46
C GLN A 88 10.44 -4.45 12.99
N ALA A 89 9.33 -3.92 12.45
CA ALA A 89 7.97 -4.26 12.86
C ALA A 89 7.55 -5.69 12.50
N ILE A 90 8.12 -6.27 11.44
CA ILE A 90 7.70 -7.58 10.90
C ILE A 90 8.43 -8.77 11.52
N VAL A 91 9.59 -8.55 12.17
CA VAL A 91 10.49 -9.62 12.62
C VAL A 91 9.86 -10.49 13.70
N GLU A 92 9.33 -9.87 14.77
CA GLU A 92 8.83 -10.59 15.95
C GLU A 92 7.62 -11.49 15.66
N ARG A 93 6.85 -11.16 14.63
CA ARG A 93 5.66 -11.90 14.22
C ARG A 93 5.91 -12.79 13.01
N ASN A 94 7.13 -12.82 12.50
CA ASN A 94 7.52 -13.59 11.33
C ASN A 94 6.68 -13.22 10.09
N TRP A 95 6.46 -11.92 9.87
CA TRP A 95 5.81 -11.38 8.67
C TRP A 95 6.85 -11.02 7.61
N ALA A 96 6.40 -10.85 6.37
CA ALA A 96 7.17 -10.23 5.30
C ALA A 96 6.72 -8.77 5.09
N MET A 97 7.58 -7.96 4.49
CA MET A 97 7.24 -6.61 4.02
C MET A 97 7.75 -6.43 2.62
N ALA A 98 6.95 -5.82 1.76
CA ALA A 98 7.37 -5.41 0.43
C ALA A 98 7.06 -3.92 0.24
N CYS A 99 7.95 -3.22 -0.45
CA CYS A 99 7.73 -1.86 -0.93
C CYS A 99 7.65 -1.92 -2.45
N VAL A 100 6.61 -1.31 -3.01
CA VAL A 100 6.36 -1.32 -4.46
C VAL A 100 6.25 0.10 -5.00
N SER A 101 6.83 0.31 -6.17
CA SER A 101 6.72 1.54 -6.95
C SER A 101 6.75 1.19 -8.43
N ALA A 102 6.02 1.95 -9.27
CA ALA A 102 6.27 1.90 -10.70
C ALA A 102 7.68 2.45 -11.00
N SER A 103 8.32 2.05 -12.10
CA SER A 103 9.74 2.37 -12.39
C SER A 103 9.95 3.43 -13.46
N HIS A 104 8.90 4.12 -13.89
CA HIS A 104 9.05 5.09 -14.99
C HIS A 104 9.85 6.34 -14.54
N LEU A 105 9.95 7.38 -15.36
CA LEU A 105 10.70 8.60 -15.01
C LEU A 105 9.87 9.55 -14.11
N GLN A 106 10.45 9.96 -12.97
CA GLN A 106 10.02 11.15 -12.25
C GLN A 106 10.40 12.39 -13.08
N PHE A 107 9.44 13.06 -13.71
CA PHE A 107 9.67 14.37 -14.33
C PHE A 107 8.88 15.42 -13.55
N GLU A 108 9.59 16.22 -12.75
CA GLU A 108 9.03 17.31 -11.93
C GLU A 108 8.26 18.39 -12.75
N GLY A 109 8.42 18.40 -14.08
CA GLY A 109 7.82 19.39 -14.99
C GLY A 109 6.70 18.88 -15.91
N VAL A 110 6.26 17.62 -15.78
CA VAL A 110 5.20 17.04 -16.63
C VAL A 110 3.97 16.72 -15.78
N PRO A 111 3.06 17.69 -15.59
CA PRO A 111 1.98 17.63 -14.59
C PRO A 111 0.85 16.66 -14.96
N TRP A 112 1.04 15.70 -15.88
CA TRP A 112 0.03 14.69 -16.24
C TRP A 112 0.41 13.24 -15.89
N LEU A 113 1.56 13.03 -15.25
CA LEU A 113 2.13 11.70 -15.03
C LEU A 113 2.24 11.30 -13.56
N ASP A 114 2.01 12.21 -12.62
CA ASP A 114 2.05 11.96 -11.17
C ASP A 114 0.76 12.51 -10.55
N PHE A 115 -0.28 11.68 -10.52
CA PHE A 115 -1.57 12.06 -9.95
C PHE A 115 -1.98 11.06 -8.88
N GLY A 116 -2.00 11.52 -7.63
CA GLY A 116 -2.42 10.72 -6.47
C GLY A 116 -3.86 10.21 -6.51
N GLY A 117 -4.71 10.73 -7.41
CA GLY A 117 -6.07 10.23 -7.63
C GLY A 117 -6.20 9.18 -8.75
N ASN A 118 -5.09 8.66 -9.28
CA ASN A 118 -5.12 7.62 -10.31
C ASN A 118 -5.03 6.21 -9.68
N PRO A 119 -6.06 5.35 -9.81
CA PRO A 119 -6.10 4.06 -9.12
C PRO A 119 -5.03 3.05 -9.58
N ARG A 120 -4.31 3.29 -10.69
CA ARG A 120 -3.31 2.36 -11.24
C ARG A 120 -2.21 1.99 -10.25
N VAL A 121 -1.69 2.93 -9.47
CA VAL A 121 -0.62 2.63 -8.48
C VAL A 121 -1.12 1.72 -7.36
N GLY A 122 -2.38 1.86 -6.95
CA GLY A 122 -2.99 0.94 -6.00
C GLY A 122 -3.23 -0.45 -6.60
N GLN A 123 -3.63 -0.51 -7.87
CA GLN A 123 -3.73 -1.76 -8.64
C GLN A 123 -2.36 -2.45 -8.76
N ASP A 124 -1.28 -1.71 -8.99
CA ASP A 124 0.09 -2.22 -9.01
C ASP A 124 0.47 -2.85 -7.69
N ALA A 125 0.15 -2.20 -6.57
CA ALA A 125 0.45 -2.73 -5.25
C ALA A 125 -0.26 -4.06 -4.98
N TYR A 126 -1.53 -4.17 -5.36
CA TYR A 126 -2.26 -5.44 -5.26
C TYR A 126 -1.67 -6.52 -6.17
N ALA A 127 -1.33 -6.14 -7.40
CA ALA A 127 -0.83 -7.05 -8.40
C ALA A 127 0.55 -7.60 -7.99
N ALA A 128 1.45 -6.74 -7.50
CA ALA A 128 2.73 -7.10 -6.90
C ALA A 128 2.58 -8.00 -5.67
N ALA A 129 1.60 -7.75 -4.80
CA ALA A 129 1.37 -8.60 -3.63
C ALA A 129 0.92 -10.01 -4.03
N SER A 130 0.00 -10.08 -5.00
CA SER A 130 -0.48 -11.35 -5.55
C SER A 130 0.64 -12.12 -6.26
N TYR A 131 1.53 -11.41 -6.97
CA TYR A 131 2.72 -11.99 -7.57
C TYR A 131 3.63 -12.65 -6.53
N LEU A 132 3.97 -11.92 -5.45
CA LEU A 132 4.81 -12.44 -4.36
C LEU A 132 4.18 -13.65 -3.66
N ILE A 133 2.86 -13.69 -3.53
CA ILE A 133 2.13 -14.83 -2.96
C ILE A 133 2.20 -16.05 -3.88
N LYS A 134 1.92 -15.87 -5.17
CA LYS A 134 1.86 -16.97 -6.15
C LYS A 134 3.24 -17.51 -6.52
N TYR A 135 4.22 -16.64 -6.74
CA TYR A 135 5.52 -17.00 -7.30
C TYR A 135 6.68 -16.85 -6.31
N GLY A 136 6.53 -16.01 -5.29
CA GLY A 136 7.59 -15.74 -4.32
C GLY A 136 8.53 -14.61 -4.75
N ALA A 137 9.65 -14.50 -4.05
CA ALA A 137 10.67 -13.49 -4.35
C ALA A 137 11.61 -14.00 -5.45
N THR A 138 11.19 -13.87 -6.70
CA THR A 138 11.91 -14.37 -7.87
C THR A 138 11.52 -13.59 -9.12
N ASP A 139 12.33 -13.66 -10.17
CA ASP A 139 11.96 -13.26 -11.55
C ASP A 139 11.57 -14.49 -12.41
N PHE A 140 11.59 -15.70 -11.83
CA PHE A 140 11.33 -16.96 -12.52
C PHE A 140 9.87 -17.41 -12.36
N PHE A 141 9.01 -17.03 -13.29
CA PHE A 141 7.59 -17.36 -13.30
C PHE A 141 7.06 -17.45 -14.75
N TYR A 142 6.75 -18.64 -15.26
CA TYR A 142 6.37 -18.78 -16.67
C TYR A 142 5.52 -20.00 -17.01
N LYS A 143 4.77 -19.85 -18.11
CA LYS A 143 4.31 -20.95 -18.95
C LYS A 143 5.36 -21.16 -20.07
N LEU A 144 6.04 -22.31 -20.08
CA LEU A 144 6.78 -22.75 -21.27
C LEU A 144 5.72 -23.31 -22.22
N ASP A 145 5.77 -22.83 -23.45
CA ASP A 145 5.04 -23.28 -24.65
C ASP A 145 4.25 -24.60 -24.48
N ASP A 146 2.95 -24.58 -24.85
CA ASP A 146 1.96 -25.66 -24.60
C ASP A 146 2.38 -27.04 -25.14
N HIS A 147 3.43 -27.11 -25.96
CA HIS A 147 4.04 -28.31 -26.48
C HIS A 147 4.89 -29.11 -25.47
N LYS A 148 5.14 -28.61 -24.24
CA LYS A 148 5.89 -29.34 -23.19
C LYS A 148 5.10 -29.53 -21.88
N ARG A 149 3.92 -30.16 -21.95
CA ARG A 149 3.09 -30.54 -20.78
C ARG A 149 3.78 -31.39 -19.70
N HIS A 150 4.90 -32.06 -20.00
CA HIS A 150 5.68 -32.79 -18.98
C HIS A 150 6.50 -31.88 -18.04
N SER A 151 6.60 -30.57 -18.33
CA SER A 151 7.40 -29.61 -17.56
C SER A 151 6.65 -28.89 -16.43
N THR A 152 5.32 -28.93 -16.39
CA THR A 152 4.51 -28.16 -15.42
C THR A 152 4.68 -28.64 -13.98
N LYS A 153 4.77 -29.96 -13.72
CA LYS A 153 4.95 -30.45 -12.34
C LYS A 153 6.33 -30.09 -11.77
N ALA A 154 7.39 -30.29 -12.55
CA ALA A 154 8.75 -29.91 -12.14
C ALA A 154 8.86 -28.40 -11.92
N PHE A 155 8.23 -27.60 -12.79
CA PHE A 155 8.17 -26.16 -12.66
C PHE A 155 7.41 -25.69 -11.40
N LEU A 156 6.25 -26.30 -11.11
CA LEU A 156 5.49 -26.00 -9.88
C LEU A 156 6.28 -26.34 -8.61
N GLU A 157 7.05 -27.44 -8.61
CA GLU A 157 7.96 -27.75 -7.50
C GLU A 157 9.12 -26.76 -7.39
N GLU A 158 9.61 -26.24 -8.52
CA GLU A 158 10.66 -25.22 -8.53
C GLU A 158 10.16 -23.88 -7.98
N ILE A 159 8.98 -23.39 -8.39
CA ILE A 159 8.38 -22.16 -7.85
C ILE A 159 8.23 -22.23 -6.33
N LYS A 160 7.82 -23.39 -5.78
CA LYS A 160 7.65 -23.55 -4.33
C LYS A 160 8.92 -23.21 -3.54
N LYS A 161 10.10 -23.36 -4.14
CA LYS A 161 11.38 -23.00 -3.52
C LYS A 161 11.56 -21.49 -3.37
N TYR A 162 10.87 -20.67 -4.17
CA TYR A 162 10.96 -19.21 -4.15
C TYR A 162 9.88 -18.56 -3.29
N ARG A 163 8.78 -19.26 -3.03
CA ARG A 163 7.75 -18.81 -2.08
C ARG A 163 8.35 -18.64 -0.69
N PHE A 164 7.89 -17.61 0.00
CA PHE A 164 8.30 -17.29 1.37
C PHE A 164 7.12 -17.22 2.35
N MET A 165 5.89 -17.17 1.83
CA MET A 165 4.68 -17.25 2.63
C MET A 165 4.47 -18.69 3.10
N LYS A 166 3.98 -18.84 4.33
CA LYS A 166 3.53 -20.13 4.84
C LYS A 166 2.49 -20.73 3.89
N PRO A 167 2.48 -22.05 3.63
CA PRO A 167 1.57 -22.59 2.62
C PRO A 167 0.10 -22.33 3.00
N GLY A 168 -0.67 -21.84 2.05
CA GLY A 168 -2.07 -21.43 2.24
C GLY A 168 -2.25 -20.06 2.92
N CYS A 169 -1.18 -19.30 3.16
CA CYS A 169 -1.28 -17.92 3.61
C CYS A 169 -1.15 -16.96 2.42
N ASN A 170 -2.15 -16.09 2.26
CA ASN A 170 -2.20 -15.01 1.29
C ASN A 170 -2.65 -13.68 1.93
N ASN A 171 -2.56 -13.58 3.26
CA ASN A 171 -2.99 -12.40 4.01
C ASN A 171 -2.06 -11.21 3.74
N VAL A 172 -2.65 -10.06 3.42
CA VAL A 172 -1.92 -8.83 3.13
C VAL A 172 -2.50 -7.65 3.89
N ILE A 173 -1.66 -6.90 4.59
CA ILE A 173 -1.97 -5.55 5.04
C ILE A 173 -1.46 -4.60 3.97
N PHE A 174 -2.35 -3.82 3.36
CA PHE A 174 -1.95 -2.77 2.43
C PHE A 174 -1.67 -1.49 3.21
N ALA A 175 -0.52 -0.88 2.96
CA ALA A 175 -0.10 0.32 3.65
C ALA A 175 0.41 1.36 2.66
N GLY A 176 0.39 2.62 3.05
CA GLY A 176 0.96 3.69 2.24
C GLY A 176 0.98 5.02 2.95
N HIS A 177 1.79 5.94 2.41
CA HIS A 177 1.93 7.30 2.90
C HIS A 177 1.57 8.31 1.80
N SER A 178 0.97 9.44 2.15
CA SER A 178 0.58 10.50 1.20
C SER A 178 -0.34 9.96 0.11
N VAL A 179 -0.06 10.24 -1.16
CA VAL A 179 -0.74 9.64 -2.32
C VAL A 179 -0.71 8.11 -2.28
N GLY A 180 0.35 7.50 -1.73
CA GLY A 180 0.44 6.05 -1.50
C GLY A 180 -0.58 5.55 -0.46
N GLY A 181 -0.94 6.37 0.52
CA GLY A 181 -2.01 6.09 1.48
C GLY A 181 -3.37 6.02 0.79
N ALA A 182 -3.65 6.92 -0.16
CA ALA A 182 -4.86 6.86 -0.98
C ALA A 182 -4.84 5.65 -1.92
N HIS A 183 -3.71 5.34 -2.57
CA HIS A 183 -3.55 4.15 -3.41
C HIS A 183 -3.71 2.84 -2.64
N ALA A 184 -3.31 2.78 -1.37
CA ALA A 184 -3.52 1.61 -0.53
C ALA A 184 -5.02 1.29 -0.33
N GLN A 185 -5.92 2.28 -0.41
CA GLN A 185 -7.37 2.08 -0.40
C GLN A 185 -7.82 1.19 -1.57
N VAL A 186 -7.29 1.44 -2.78
CA VAL A 186 -7.59 0.66 -3.99
C VAL A 186 -7.16 -0.79 -3.80
N ALA A 187 -5.92 -1.02 -3.38
CA ALA A 187 -5.37 -2.36 -3.21
C ALA A 187 -6.15 -3.16 -2.14
N ALA A 188 -6.55 -2.48 -1.06
CA ALA A 188 -7.31 -3.07 0.04
C ALA A 188 -8.73 -3.54 -0.35
N CYS A 189 -9.29 -3.05 -1.45
CA CYS A 189 -10.57 -3.55 -1.98
C CYS A 189 -10.50 -5.04 -2.33
N GLY A 190 -9.36 -5.51 -2.87
CA GLY A 190 -9.20 -6.87 -3.38
C GLY A 190 -9.59 -7.01 -4.85
N PHE A 191 -9.22 -8.14 -5.46
CA PHE A 191 -9.33 -8.34 -6.91
C PHE A 191 -10.75 -8.12 -7.47
N ASP A 192 -11.75 -8.84 -6.95
CA ASP A 192 -13.09 -8.84 -7.56
C ASP A 192 -13.72 -7.45 -7.53
N THR A 193 -13.56 -6.73 -6.41
CA THR A 193 -14.02 -5.36 -6.24
C THR A 193 -13.29 -4.39 -7.18
N MET A 194 -11.96 -4.47 -7.26
CA MET A 194 -11.20 -3.61 -8.18
C MET A 194 -11.54 -3.88 -9.64
N ASN A 195 -11.71 -5.14 -10.03
CA ASN A 195 -12.10 -5.52 -11.38
C ASN A 195 -13.49 -4.95 -11.71
N LYS A 196 -14.46 -5.11 -10.80
CA LYS A 196 -15.81 -4.54 -10.95
C LYS A 196 -15.78 -3.01 -11.09
N ILE A 197 -15.11 -2.30 -10.19
CA ILE A 197 -14.97 -0.84 -10.27
C ILE A 197 -14.26 -0.44 -11.57
N GLY A 198 -13.21 -1.16 -11.95
CA GLY A 198 -12.44 -0.93 -13.17
C GLY A 198 -13.28 -1.07 -14.44
N GLN A 199 -14.17 -2.05 -14.51
CA GLN A 199 -15.12 -2.21 -15.62
C GLN A 199 -16.12 -1.05 -15.72
N GLN A 200 -16.55 -0.51 -14.58
CA GLN A 200 -17.51 0.61 -14.53
C GLN A 200 -16.86 1.96 -14.85
N THR A 201 -15.59 2.12 -14.50
CA THR A 201 -14.86 3.39 -14.58
C THR A 201 -13.89 3.50 -15.76
N GLY A 202 -13.69 2.41 -16.52
CA GLY A 202 -12.72 2.33 -17.61
C GLY A 202 -11.28 2.01 -17.17
N TYR A 203 -11.04 1.84 -15.86
CA TYR A 203 -9.75 1.42 -15.30
C TYR A 203 -9.70 -0.11 -15.09
N THR A 204 -9.95 -0.87 -16.15
CA THR A 204 -10.03 -2.35 -16.11
C THR A 204 -8.83 -3.00 -15.41
N PHE A 205 -9.08 -4.07 -14.66
CA PHE A 205 -8.06 -4.74 -13.85
C PHE A 205 -8.20 -6.26 -13.92
N ASP A 206 -7.39 -6.87 -14.78
CA ASP A 206 -7.16 -8.30 -14.90
C ASP A 206 -5.71 -8.54 -15.37
N PRO A 207 -4.72 -8.26 -14.51
CA PRO A 207 -3.36 -8.09 -14.95
C PRO A 207 -2.69 -9.39 -15.41
N VAL A 208 -1.80 -9.24 -16.39
CA VAL A 208 -0.81 -10.23 -16.80
C VAL A 208 0.57 -9.70 -16.41
N MET A 209 1.35 -10.54 -15.72
CA MET A 209 2.71 -10.22 -15.31
C MET A 209 3.69 -10.74 -16.35
N TYR A 210 4.72 -9.95 -16.62
CA TYR A 210 5.77 -10.25 -17.57
C TYR A 210 7.13 -10.11 -16.89
N ASP A 211 8.04 -11.03 -17.18
CA ASP A 211 9.43 -10.87 -16.76
C ASP A 211 10.09 -9.69 -17.50
N ARG A 212 11.27 -9.29 -17.04
CA ARG A 212 11.98 -8.13 -17.60
C ARG A 212 12.62 -8.41 -18.97
N GLU A 213 12.67 -9.65 -19.43
CA GLU A 213 13.49 -10.05 -20.59
C GLU A 213 12.98 -9.47 -21.93
N PHE A 214 13.79 -9.63 -22.98
CA PHE A 214 13.50 -9.15 -24.33
C PHE A 214 12.39 -9.96 -25.04
N LEU A 215 12.34 -11.27 -24.79
CA LEU A 215 11.22 -12.14 -25.16
C LEU A 215 10.47 -12.50 -23.87
N PRO A 216 9.63 -11.58 -23.36
CA PRO A 216 9.24 -11.66 -21.97
C PRO A 216 8.33 -12.86 -21.72
N ARG A 217 8.67 -13.66 -20.72
CA ARG A 217 7.77 -14.71 -20.22
C ARG A 217 6.62 -14.04 -19.49
N TYR A 218 5.47 -14.71 -19.44
CA TYR A 218 4.27 -14.14 -18.85
C TYR A 218 3.48 -15.12 -17.99
N SER A 219 2.71 -14.57 -17.05
CA SER A 219 1.75 -15.30 -16.22
C SER A 219 0.42 -15.52 -16.94
N ASP A 220 -0.43 -16.41 -16.43
CA ASP A 220 -1.85 -16.32 -16.77
C ASP A 220 -2.44 -15.00 -16.25
N ARG A 221 -3.55 -14.55 -16.85
CA ARG A 221 -4.33 -13.42 -16.33
C ARG A 221 -4.79 -13.71 -14.90
N MET A 222 -4.83 -12.69 -14.06
CA MET A 222 -5.10 -12.85 -12.64
C MET A 222 -6.51 -13.39 -12.34
N SER A 223 -7.48 -13.21 -13.23
CA SER A 223 -8.80 -13.83 -13.15
C SER A 223 -8.79 -15.36 -13.26
N GLU A 224 -7.73 -15.96 -13.80
CA GLU A 224 -7.54 -17.43 -13.85
C GLU A 224 -6.81 -17.97 -12.60
N TRP A 225 -6.35 -17.07 -11.73
CA TRP A 225 -5.65 -17.47 -10.51
C TRP A 225 -6.67 -17.84 -9.44
N LYS A 226 -6.34 -18.84 -8.62
CA LYS A 226 -7.20 -19.21 -7.50
C LYS A 226 -7.16 -18.14 -6.41
N ASP A 227 -8.19 -18.09 -5.59
CA ASP A 227 -8.29 -17.14 -4.47
C ASP A 227 -7.08 -17.20 -3.54
N GLU A 228 -6.61 -18.41 -3.22
CA GLU A 228 -5.43 -18.62 -2.37
C GLU A 228 -4.10 -18.20 -3.01
N GLU A 229 -4.09 -17.93 -4.32
CA GLU A 229 -2.92 -17.44 -5.06
C GLU A 229 -2.93 -15.91 -5.20
N ARG A 230 -4.06 -15.27 -4.91
CA ARG A 230 -4.24 -13.81 -4.98
C ARG A 230 -4.09 -13.20 -3.59
N ALA A 231 -3.65 -11.95 -3.54
CA ALA A 231 -3.60 -11.21 -2.29
C ALA A 231 -4.97 -11.11 -1.65
N LYS A 232 -5.06 -11.48 -0.37
CA LYS A 232 -6.25 -11.33 0.45
C LYS A 232 -6.03 -10.17 1.43
N PRO A 233 -6.64 -8.99 1.18
CA PRO A 233 -6.58 -7.88 2.11
C PRO A 233 -7.16 -8.28 3.47
N VAL A 234 -6.37 -8.10 4.54
CA VAL A 234 -6.78 -8.31 5.94
C VAL A 234 -6.62 -7.06 6.81
N GLY A 235 -6.03 -6.00 6.26
CA GLY A 235 -5.92 -4.70 6.91
C GLY A 235 -5.53 -3.60 5.93
N LEU A 236 -5.81 -2.36 6.33
CA LEU A 236 -5.40 -1.15 5.62
C LEU A 236 -4.79 -0.16 6.62
N LEU A 237 -3.58 0.33 6.33
CA LEU A 237 -2.91 1.38 7.10
C LEU A 237 -2.59 2.57 6.21
N GLN A 238 -3.08 3.75 6.57
CA GLN A 238 -2.92 4.96 5.80
C GLN A 238 -2.23 6.01 6.64
N PHE A 239 -1.06 6.45 6.23
CA PHE A 239 -0.39 7.61 6.80
C PHE A 239 -0.67 8.83 5.92
N SER A 240 -1.34 9.84 6.48
CA SER A 240 -1.62 11.12 5.83
C SER A 240 -2.10 10.99 4.38
N PRO A 241 -3.20 10.25 4.11
CA PRO A 241 -3.59 9.93 2.73
C PRO A 241 -4.01 11.16 1.93
N VAL A 242 -3.46 11.32 0.72
CA VAL A 242 -3.77 12.44 -0.19
C VAL A 242 -4.47 11.91 -1.44
N ASP A 243 -5.74 12.22 -1.60
CA ASP A 243 -6.51 11.94 -2.83
C ASP A 243 -6.50 13.16 -3.74
N GLN A 244 -5.68 13.11 -4.80
CA GLN A 244 -5.54 14.21 -5.75
C GLN A 244 -6.51 14.06 -6.91
N GLN A 245 -7.52 14.92 -7.00
CA GLN A 245 -8.49 14.88 -8.08
C GLN A 245 -8.14 15.88 -9.19
N ILE A 246 -7.99 15.37 -10.41
CA ILE A 246 -7.82 16.18 -11.62
C ILE A 246 -8.80 15.68 -12.66
N PRO A 247 -9.74 16.53 -13.14
CA PRO A 247 -10.77 16.11 -14.08
C PRO A 247 -10.19 15.32 -15.26
N LEU A 248 -10.84 14.21 -15.61
CA LEU A 248 -10.50 13.26 -16.68
C LEU A 248 -9.23 12.40 -16.48
N PHE A 249 -8.25 12.84 -15.70
CA PHE A 249 -6.96 12.12 -15.56
C PHE A 249 -6.76 11.43 -14.21
N ALA A 250 -7.41 11.93 -13.16
CA ALA A 250 -7.34 11.39 -11.81
C ALA A 250 -8.74 11.41 -11.20
N PRO A 251 -9.54 10.35 -11.40
CA PRO A 251 -10.94 10.30 -10.96
C PRO A 251 -11.09 10.26 -9.43
N GLY A 252 -9.99 10.09 -8.71
CA GLY A 252 -9.95 9.96 -7.26
C GLY A 252 -10.30 8.56 -6.78
N MET A 253 -10.28 8.37 -5.45
CA MET A 253 -10.46 7.04 -4.84
C MET A 253 -11.84 6.80 -4.23
N GLN A 254 -12.82 7.67 -4.53
CA GLN A 254 -14.15 7.61 -3.89
C GLN A 254 -14.84 6.24 -4.04
N ALA A 255 -14.91 5.69 -5.25
CA ALA A 255 -15.57 4.39 -5.48
C ALA A 255 -14.92 3.24 -4.68
N TYR A 256 -13.61 3.32 -4.45
CA TYR A 256 -12.87 2.35 -3.66
C TYR A 256 -13.17 2.52 -2.17
N ARG A 257 -13.25 3.76 -1.67
CA ARG A 257 -13.68 4.04 -0.29
C ARG A 257 -15.11 3.59 -0.02
N GLU A 258 -16.02 3.81 -0.96
CA GLU A 258 -17.40 3.32 -0.87
C GLU A 258 -17.44 1.79 -0.75
N ALA A 259 -16.63 1.07 -1.53
CA ALA A 259 -16.53 -0.38 -1.41
C ALA A 259 -15.89 -0.84 -0.08
N LEU A 260 -14.85 -0.15 0.39
CA LEU A 260 -14.24 -0.40 1.69
C LEU A 260 -15.20 -0.08 2.84
N SER A 261 -16.12 0.87 2.66
CA SER A 261 -17.09 1.24 3.68
C SER A 261 -18.04 0.11 4.10
N GLN A 262 -18.12 -0.92 3.25
CA GLN A 262 -18.95 -2.10 3.43
C GLN A 262 -18.14 -3.35 3.80
N LYS A 263 -16.81 -3.23 3.94
CA LYS A 263 -15.90 -4.37 4.15
C LYS A 263 -15.54 -4.47 5.64
N PRO A 264 -15.86 -5.60 6.31
CA PRO A 264 -15.48 -5.82 7.71
C PRO A 264 -14.00 -6.20 7.79
N MET A 265 -13.14 -5.19 7.90
CA MET A 265 -11.69 -5.36 7.95
C MET A 265 -11.05 -4.18 8.67
N PRO A 266 -10.04 -4.38 9.53
CA PRO A 266 -9.30 -3.31 10.18
C PRO A 266 -8.79 -2.26 9.18
N ILE A 267 -9.21 -1.01 9.37
CA ILE A 267 -8.76 0.13 8.57
C ILE A 267 -8.29 1.20 9.56
N LEU A 268 -7.04 1.64 9.42
CA LEU A 268 -6.47 2.68 10.25
C LEU A 268 -5.98 3.84 9.39
N MET A 269 -6.38 5.05 9.78
CA MET A 269 -5.90 6.30 9.20
C MET A 269 -5.19 7.10 10.28
N ILE A 270 -3.93 7.41 10.05
CA ILE A 270 -3.14 8.30 10.90
C ILE A 270 -2.95 9.61 10.14
N VAL A 271 -3.27 10.73 10.78
CA VAL A 271 -3.05 12.07 10.24
C VAL A 271 -2.20 12.89 11.22
N GLY A 272 -1.47 13.86 10.69
CA GLY A 272 -0.70 14.80 11.50
C GLY A 272 -1.45 16.12 11.69
N GLU A 273 -1.45 16.67 12.91
CA GLU A 273 -2.12 17.94 13.22
C GLU A 273 -1.61 19.11 12.35
N CYS A 274 -0.33 19.05 11.98
CA CYS A 274 0.41 20.03 11.20
C CYS A 274 0.47 19.67 9.70
N ASP A 275 -0.30 18.68 9.23
CA ASP A 275 -0.30 18.25 7.84
C ASP A 275 -1.39 18.95 7.01
N CYS A 276 -1.01 20.03 6.33
CA CYS A 276 -1.93 20.71 5.41
C CYS A 276 -2.16 19.93 4.10
N ALA A 277 -1.20 19.12 3.67
CA ALA A 277 -1.31 18.39 2.41
C ALA A 277 -2.44 17.36 2.43
N CYS A 278 -2.72 16.71 3.57
CA CYS A 278 -3.85 15.80 3.69
C CYS A 278 -5.10 16.42 4.34
N LEU A 279 -4.97 17.46 5.18
CA LEU A 279 -6.11 18.03 5.92
C LEU A 279 -6.76 19.24 5.25
N ASP A 280 -6.05 20.00 4.41
CA ASP A 280 -6.61 21.17 3.74
C ASP A 280 -7.14 20.81 2.34
N SER A 281 -8.46 20.82 2.21
CA SER A 281 -9.07 20.69 0.89
C SER A 281 -8.71 21.88 0.02
N ASN A 282 -8.18 21.59 -1.16
CA ASN A 282 -7.81 22.59 -2.15
C ASN A 282 -8.23 22.12 -3.56
N ALA A 283 -7.83 22.85 -4.59
CA ALA A 283 -8.22 22.55 -5.97
C ALA A 283 -7.76 21.17 -6.46
N ILE A 284 -6.68 20.62 -5.88
CA ILE A 284 -6.08 19.34 -6.26
C ILE A 284 -6.40 18.28 -5.21
N GLN A 285 -6.31 18.60 -3.93
CA GLN A 285 -6.64 17.69 -2.84
C GLN A 285 -8.11 17.79 -2.47
N LYS A 286 -8.87 16.74 -2.80
CA LYS A 286 -10.30 16.68 -2.47
C LYS A 286 -10.76 15.23 -2.49
N PRO A 287 -11.44 14.73 -1.44
CA PRO A 287 -11.74 15.38 -0.15
C PRO A 287 -10.54 15.38 0.84
N PRO A 288 -10.57 16.21 1.90
CA PRO A 288 -9.58 16.16 3.00
C PRO A 288 -9.55 14.76 3.63
N ALA A 289 -8.41 14.31 4.14
CA ALA A 289 -8.29 12.99 4.77
C ALA A 289 -9.28 12.84 5.93
N TRP A 290 -9.33 13.86 6.79
CA TRP A 290 -10.24 13.97 7.93
C TRP A 290 -10.63 15.45 8.16
N SER A 291 -11.78 15.68 8.78
CA SER A 291 -12.24 17.01 9.17
C SER A 291 -12.95 16.94 10.52
N PRO A 292 -12.71 17.90 11.44
CA PRO A 292 -13.49 18.02 12.68
C PRO A 292 -14.91 18.52 12.42
N ASP A 293 -15.17 19.17 11.28
CA ASP A 293 -16.49 19.63 10.87
C ASP A 293 -17.26 18.47 10.21
N PRO A 294 -18.34 17.97 10.83
CA PRO A 294 -19.11 16.85 10.31
C PRO A 294 -19.88 17.18 9.01
N SER A 295 -20.01 18.47 8.65
CA SER A 295 -20.61 18.89 7.37
C SER A 295 -19.64 18.74 6.19
N VAL A 296 -18.34 18.61 6.46
CA VAL A 296 -17.31 18.42 5.44
C VAL A 296 -17.16 16.93 5.13
N THR A 297 -17.43 16.56 3.88
CA THR A 297 -17.12 15.21 3.40
C THR A 297 -15.61 15.03 3.33
N SER A 298 -15.07 14.11 4.13
CA SER A 298 -13.66 13.71 4.16
C SER A 298 -13.47 12.31 3.57
N GLN A 299 -12.22 11.91 3.29
CA GLN A 299 -11.90 10.52 2.94
C GLN A 299 -12.34 9.58 4.06
N PHE A 300 -12.13 9.97 5.32
CA PHE A 300 -12.58 9.21 6.48
C PHE A 300 -14.10 9.05 6.53
N SER A 301 -14.87 10.12 6.32
CA SER A 301 -16.34 10.03 6.31
C SER A 301 -16.89 9.21 5.14
N GLN A 302 -16.14 9.10 4.03
CA GLN A 302 -16.45 8.19 2.92
C GLN A 302 -16.11 6.73 3.26
N LEU A 303 -15.02 6.50 4.02
CA LEU A 303 -14.64 5.16 4.49
C LEU A 303 -15.55 4.66 5.61
N ALA A 304 -16.02 5.53 6.49
CA ALA A 304 -16.88 5.21 7.61
C ALA A 304 -18.12 6.13 7.61
N PRO A 305 -19.03 5.98 6.63
CA PRO A 305 -20.27 6.74 6.63
C PRO A 305 -21.13 6.35 7.84
N PRO A 306 -22.01 7.25 8.33
CA PRO A 306 -23.00 6.89 9.34
C PRO A 306 -23.83 5.66 8.92
N GLY A 307 -23.90 4.67 9.78
CA GLY A 307 -24.62 3.40 9.51
C GLY A 307 -23.88 2.41 8.58
N GLY A 308 -22.65 2.71 8.15
CA GLY A 308 -21.80 1.77 7.42
C GLY A 308 -21.24 0.64 8.29
N SER A 309 -20.74 -0.42 7.66
CA SER A 309 -20.14 -1.58 8.35
C SER A 309 -18.61 -1.50 8.49
N SER A 310 -17.98 -0.46 7.93
CA SER A 310 -16.53 -0.22 7.93
C SER A 310 -15.88 -0.19 9.30
N TRP A 311 -14.73 -0.84 9.46
CA TRP A 311 -13.97 -0.80 10.71
C TRP A 311 -12.92 0.32 10.73
N ALA A 312 -13.12 1.38 9.94
CA ALA A 312 -12.19 2.48 9.90
C ALA A 312 -12.15 3.27 11.21
N VAL A 313 -10.93 3.51 11.67
CA VAL A 313 -10.58 4.35 12.81
C VAL A 313 -9.58 5.39 12.34
N VAL A 314 -9.71 6.61 12.83
CA VAL A 314 -8.75 7.70 12.59
C VAL A 314 -8.11 8.14 13.89
N ALA A 315 -6.83 8.47 13.85
CA ALA A 315 -6.09 9.05 14.96
C ALA A 315 -5.23 10.22 14.47
N ASN A 316 -5.03 11.21 15.34
CA ASN A 316 -4.31 12.44 15.01
C ASN A 316 -3.07 12.61 15.89
N VAL A 317 -1.91 12.81 15.28
CA VAL A 317 -0.62 12.99 15.96
C VAL A 317 -0.40 14.47 16.28
N GLU A 318 -0.13 14.80 17.55
CA GLU A 318 0.18 16.17 17.99
C GLU A 318 1.49 16.63 17.34
N ARG A 319 1.52 17.82 16.72
CA ARG A 319 2.66 18.30 15.90
C ARG A 319 2.99 17.38 14.72
N GLY A 320 2.09 16.46 14.38
CA GLY A 320 2.31 15.49 13.33
C GLY A 320 2.45 16.18 11.98
N SER A 321 3.47 15.87 11.21
CA SER A 321 3.73 16.49 9.90
C SER A 321 3.31 15.58 8.75
N HIS A 322 3.38 16.08 7.52
CA HIS A 322 3.24 15.23 6.35
C HIS A 322 4.41 14.25 6.26
N CYS A 323 5.64 14.68 6.59
CA CYS A 323 6.84 13.87 6.33
C CYS A 323 7.39 13.11 7.52
N GLY A 324 6.80 13.25 8.71
CA GLY A 324 7.30 12.64 9.93
C GLY A 324 7.40 11.12 9.85
N TYR A 325 6.52 10.48 9.07
CA TYR A 325 6.52 9.03 8.89
C TYR A 325 7.74 8.50 8.13
N LEU A 326 8.40 9.32 7.29
CA LEU A 326 9.49 8.85 6.45
C LEU A 326 10.70 8.43 7.29
N THR A 327 11.39 7.38 6.86
CA THR A 327 12.64 6.89 7.48
C THR A 327 13.90 7.59 6.94
N ALA A 328 13.74 8.43 5.91
CA ALA A 328 14.78 9.26 5.32
C ALA A 328 14.19 10.57 4.78
N ASP A 329 15.01 11.63 4.73
CA ASP A 329 14.59 12.94 4.24
C ASP A 329 14.20 12.92 2.76
N SER A 330 13.06 13.53 2.42
CA SER A 330 12.60 13.73 1.04
C SER A 330 12.35 15.21 0.78
N PRO A 331 13.12 15.87 -0.12
CA PRO A 331 12.94 17.29 -0.41
C PRO A 331 11.51 17.63 -0.86
N LEU A 332 10.91 16.80 -1.71
CA LEU A 332 9.55 16.99 -2.19
C LEU A 332 8.53 16.93 -1.05
N CYS A 333 8.70 15.96 -0.15
CA CYS A 333 7.83 15.88 1.01
C CYS A 333 8.03 17.10 1.91
N SER A 334 9.27 17.48 2.23
CA SER A 334 9.56 18.59 3.14
C SER A 334 8.98 19.94 2.68
N LEU A 335 8.72 20.12 1.38
CA LEU A 335 8.00 21.28 0.87
C LEU A 335 6.55 21.37 1.39
N ALA A 336 5.87 20.23 1.56
CA ALA A 336 4.51 20.15 2.10
C ALA A 336 4.43 20.61 3.56
N ASP A 337 5.51 20.44 4.32
CA ASP A 337 5.63 20.82 5.73
C ASP A 337 6.15 22.26 5.94
N GLY A 338 6.52 22.97 4.87
CA GLY A 338 7.03 24.32 4.95
C GLY A 338 6.02 25.30 5.56
N GLN A 339 6.47 26.17 6.46
CA GLN A 339 5.59 27.15 7.15
C GLN A 339 4.86 28.11 6.19
N ASP A 340 5.47 28.40 5.03
CA ASP A 340 4.84 29.22 3.97
C ASP A 340 3.71 28.47 3.25
N GLN A 341 3.74 27.14 3.25
CA GLN A 341 2.76 26.25 2.61
C GLN A 341 1.69 25.79 3.60
N CYS A 342 2.03 25.66 4.88
CA CYS A 342 1.14 25.13 5.90
C CYS A 342 0.97 26.04 7.13
N LYS A 343 -0.21 26.65 7.25
CA LYS A 343 -0.56 27.54 8.38
C LYS A 343 -1.00 26.79 9.63
N ARG A 344 -1.25 25.47 9.56
CA ARG A 344 -1.60 24.65 10.73
C ARG A 344 -0.47 24.55 11.76
N SER A 345 0.76 24.80 11.32
CA SER A 345 1.99 24.65 12.10
C SER A 345 2.48 25.95 12.75
N VAL A 346 1.73 27.05 12.70
CA VAL A 346 2.19 28.35 13.20
C VAL A 346 2.48 28.27 14.71
N GLY A 347 3.73 28.56 15.08
CA GLY A 347 4.21 28.49 16.48
C GLY A 347 4.50 27.07 16.99
N LYS A 348 4.39 26.04 16.14
CA LYS A 348 4.75 24.65 16.45
C LYS A 348 5.94 24.22 15.60
N ASN A 349 6.74 23.29 16.14
CA ASN A 349 7.79 22.60 15.38
C ASN A 349 7.26 21.22 14.98
N PRO A 350 6.83 21.00 13.73
CA PRO A 350 6.35 19.70 13.27
C PRO A 350 7.46 18.64 13.37
N TYR A 351 7.09 17.36 13.52
CA TYR A 351 8.08 16.29 13.44
C TYR A 351 8.71 16.22 12.06
N LYS A 352 9.92 15.65 12.00
CA LYS A 352 10.69 15.51 10.76
C LYS A 352 10.82 14.04 10.40
N ALA A 353 11.15 13.78 9.14
CA ALA A 353 11.57 12.46 8.70
C ALA A 353 12.75 11.95 9.56
N CYS A 354 12.87 10.63 9.66
CA CYS A 354 13.82 9.93 10.52
C CYS A 354 13.70 10.29 12.02
N GLY A 355 12.55 10.83 12.43
CA GLY A 355 12.27 11.28 13.79
C GLY A 355 11.26 10.40 14.52
N GLU A 356 10.62 10.99 15.52
CA GLU A 356 9.69 10.36 16.46
C GLU A 356 8.51 9.68 15.75
N GLU A 357 7.95 10.31 14.70
CA GLU A 357 6.85 9.73 13.92
C GLU A 357 7.24 8.46 13.17
N SER A 358 8.46 8.36 12.63
CA SER A 358 8.92 7.15 11.95
C SER A 358 9.09 5.96 12.93
N VAL A 359 9.51 6.25 14.17
CA VAL A 359 9.58 5.28 15.27
C VAL A 359 8.18 4.85 15.67
N PHE A 360 7.26 5.81 15.84
CA PHE A 360 5.85 5.55 16.10
C PHE A 360 5.21 4.68 15.01
N SER A 361 5.45 4.95 13.73
CA SER A 361 4.94 4.14 12.61
C SER A 361 5.43 2.69 12.66
N THR A 362 6.68 2.48 13.05
CA THR A 362 7.23 1.13 13.24
C THR A 362 6.52 0.40 14.38
N MET A 363 6.31 1.06 15.51
CA MET A 363 5.57 0.49 16.65
C MET A 363 4.10 0.24 16.30
N LEU A 364 3.44 1.17 15.62
CA LEU A 364 2.07 1.03 15.18
C LEU A 364 1.89 -0.15 14.24
N LEU A 365 2.79 -0.30 13.26
CA LEU A 365 2.74 -1.43 12.34
C LEU A 365 2.90 -2.77 13.09
N LYS A 366 3.77 -2.81 14.10
CA LYS A 366 3.96 -3.98 14.96
C LYS A 366 2.69 -4.32 15.75
N GLU A 367 2.04 -3.32 16.36
CA GLU A 367 0.78 -3.50 17.09
C GLU A 367 -0.37 -3.92 16.16
N LEU A 368 -0.45 -3.32 14.96
CA LEU A 368 -1.45 -3.67 13.94
C LEU A 368 -1.28 -5.12 13.48
N ILE A 369 -0.06 -5.53 13.14
CA ILE A 369 0.26 -6.92 12.78
C ILE A 369 -0.13 -7.87 13.93
N GLY A 370 0.15 -7.49 15.17
CA GLY A 370 -0.21 -8.27 16.36
C GLY A 370 -1.72 -8.38 16.59
N SER A 371 -2.50 -7.44 16.06
CA SER A 371 -3.96 -7.36 16.23
C SER A 371 -4.75 -7.87 15.03
N CYS A 372 -4.11 -8.06 13.87
CA CYS A 372 -4.75 -8.70 12.72
C CYS A 372 -5.06 -10.16 13.06
N PRO A 373 -6.34 -10.59 13.01
CA PRO A 373 -6.70 -11.95 13.32
C PRO A 373 -6.18 -12.88 12.22
N VAL A 374 -5.12 -13.63 12.52
CA VAL A 374 -4.55 -14.63 11.61
C VAL A 374 -4.73 -16.01 12.24
N LYS A 375 -5.72 -16.80 11.81
CA LYS A 375 -5.73 -18.26 12.07
C LYS A 375 -6.13 -19.11 10.86
N SER A 376 -5.29 -20.12 10.63
CA SER A 376 -5.58 -21.46 10.06
C SER A 376 -6.60 -21.57 8.92
N ARG A 377 -6.08 -21.76 7.69
CA ARG A 377 -6.54 -22.44 6.44
C ARG A 377 -8.01 -22.85 6.18
N LYS A 378 -8.91 -22.92 7.16
CA LYS A 378 -10.27 -23.48 7.02
C LYS A 378 -11.40 -22.45 7.17
N ASP A 379 -11.14 -21.27 7.73
CA ASP A 379 -12.10 -20.16 7.72
C ASP A 379 -11.33 -18.83 7.60
N PRO A 380 -11.41 -18.14 6.45
CA PRO A 380 -10.63 -16.94 6.17
C PRO A 380 -11.30 -15.63 6.61
N SER A 381 -12.35 -15.65 7.42
CA SER A 381 -12.92 -14.41 7.97
C SER A 381 -11.93 -13.71 8.92
N VAL A 382 -12.00 -12.37 8.99
CA VAL A 382 -11.38 -11.60 10.07
C VAL A 382 -12.07 -12.08 11.35
N ASP A 383 -11.35 -12.73 12.25
CA ASP A 383 -11.92 -13.24 13.51
C ASP A 383 -12.37 -12.04 14.36
N GLY A 384 -13.63 -12.05 14.76
CA GLY A 384 -14.26 -11.00 15.54
C GLY A 384 -15.05 -9.97 14.73
N ASP A 385 -15.57 -8.99 15.44
CA ASP A 385 -16.35 -7.89 14.89
C ASP A 385 -15.66 -6.52 15.08
N PHE A 386 -16.38 -5.44 14.75
CA PHE A 386 -15.85 -4.10 14.94
C PHE A 386 -15.50 -3.80 16.40
N CYS A 387 -16.23 -4.37 17.36
CA CYS A 387 -16.00 -4.16 18.78
C CYS A 387 -14.78 -4.95 19.26
N ASP A 388 -14.51 -6.13 18.71
CA ASP A 388 -13.25 -6.84 18.93
C ASP A 388 -12.06 -6.04 18.40
N TRP A 389 -12.20 -5.46 17.20
CA TRP A 389 -11.19 -4.55 16.66
C TRP A 389 -10.96 -3.33 17.56
N LEU A 390 -12.03 -2.65 17.97
CA LEU A 390 -11.97 -1.50 18.89
C LEU A 390 -11.28 -1.85 20.22
N ASN A 391 -11.50 -3.05 20.72
CA ASN A 391 -10.92 -3.55 21.97
C ASN A 391 -9.54 -4.22 21.81
N SER A 392 -8.99 -4.25 20.60
CA SER A 392 -7.68 -4.85 20.30
C SER A 392 -6.54 -4.12 21.03
N GLY A 393 -5.40 -4.81 21.17
CA GLY A 393 -4.19 -4.22 21.72
C GLY A 393 -3.74 -2.97 20.95
N CYS A 394 -3.83 -3.01 19.62
CA CYS A 394 -3.50 -1.89 18.76
C CYS A 394 -4.33 -0.64 19.05
N LEU A 395 -5.66 -0.75 19.11
CA LEU A 395 -6.51 0.41 19.33
C LEU A 395 -6.48 0.92 20.76
N LYS A 396 -6.33 0.04 21.76
CA LYS A 396 -6.09 0.47 23.16
C LYS A 396 -4.75 1.18 23.33
N TRP A 397 -3.70 0.72 22.65
CA TRP A 397 -2.40 1.38 22.64
C TRP A 397 -2.51 2.75 21.96
N LEU A 398 -3.19 2.83 20.82
CA LEU A 398 -3.36 4.06 20.05
C LEU A 398 -4.27 5.09 20.74
N ASP A 399 -5.31 4.64 21.44
CA ASP A 399 -6.24 5.48 22.22
C ASP A 399 -5.64 5.96 23.56
N SER A 400 -4.33 6.18 23.58
CA SER A 400 -3.61 6.74 24.72
C SER A 400 -3.01 8.08 24.34
N LYS A 401 -2.84 8.96 25.34
CA LYS A 401 -2.24 10.28 25.10
C LYS A 401 -0.83 10.19 24.52
N ASN A 402 -0.05 9.20 24.95
CA ASN A 402 1.34 9.04 24.55
C ASN A 402 1.65 7.55 24.27
N PRO A 403 1.30 7.05 23.08
CA PRO A 403 1.48 5.66 22.70
C PRO A 403 2.98 5.33 22.62
N GLY A 404 3.45 4.50 23.56
CA GLY A 404 4.83 4.04 23.59
C GLY A 404 5.87 5.05 24.11
N GLY A 405 5.47 6.21 24.64
CA GLY A 405 6.42 7.19 25.19
C GLY A 405 7.09 8.08 24.14
N ILE A 406 6.74 7.95 22.85
CA ILE A 406 7.49 8.54 21.72
C ILE A 406 6.95 9.91 21.30
N LEU A 407 5.63 10.03 21.20
CA LEU A 407 4.93 11.24 20.77
C LEU A 407 3.57 11.33 21.45
N ASN A 408 2.91 12.48 21.34
CA ASN A 408 1.56 12.65 21.85
C ASN A 408 0.52 12.57 20.73
N MET A 409 -0.68 12.13 21.09
CA MET A 409 -1.87 12.15 20.24
C MET A 409 -2.73 13.38 20.57
N VAL A 410 -3.45 13.90 19.58
CA VAL A 410 -4.46 14.95 19.77
C VAL A 410 -5.77 14.29 20.21
N PRO A 411 -6.36 14.70 21.36
CA PRO A 411 -7.67 14.19 21.75
C PRO A 411 -8.78 14.78 20.86
N PHE A 412 -9.76 13.96 20.54
CA PHE A 412 -11.03 14.33 19.93
C PHE A 412 -11.95 15.00 20.97
N PRO A 413 -13.07 15.63 20.56
CA PRO A 413 -13.93 16.41 21.47
C PRO A 413 -14.48 15.65 22.69
N ASP A 414 -14.57 14.33 22.61
CA ASP A 414 -15.01 13.45 23.70
C ASP A 414 -13.85 12.95 24.60
N GLY A 415 -12.62 13.37 24.31
CA GLY A 415 -11.42 13.05 25.07
C GLY A 415 -10.70 11.77 24.66
N SER A 416 -11.23 10.97 23.73
CA SER A 416 -10.47 9.84 23.16
C SER A 416 -9.42 10.35 22.17
N HIS A 417 -8.41 9.53 21.88
CA HIS A 417 -7.35 9.81 20.90
C HIS A 417 -7.57 9.09 19.57
N ILE A 418 -8.70 8.36 19.46
CA ILE A 418 -9.21 7.79 18.22
C ILE A 418 -10.66 8.22 17.95
N ASP A 419 -11.06 8.27 16.68
CA ASP A 419 -12.43 8.54 16.23
C ASP A 419 -12.92 7.48 15.23
N TYR A 420 -14.23 7.23 15.23
CA TYR A 420 -14.91 6.23 14.40
C TYR A 420 -16.41 6.51 14.25
N SER A 421 -16.97 6.09 13.11
CA SER A 421 -18.41 6.24 12.84
C SER A 421 -19.27 5.43 13.80
N GLY A 422 -20.40 6.02 14.23
CA GLY A 422 -21.39 5.39 15.09
C GLY A 422 -21.12 5.51 16.59
N LYS A 423 -20.11 6.29 17.01
CA LYS A 423 -19.84 6.57 18.42
C LYS A 423 -20.99 7.38 19.07
N PRO A 424 -21.41 7.09 20.31
CA PRO A 424 -20.96 6.00 21.21
C PRO A 424 -21.71 4.66 21.03
N ASN A 425 -22.77 4.60 20.23
CA ASN A 425 -23.72 3.49 20.22
C ASN A 425 -23.25 2.22 19.49
N ARG A 426 -22.10 2.28 18.81
CA ARG A 426 -21.65 1.21 17.93
C ARG A 426 -21.17 -0.04 18.67
N CYS A 427 -20.61 0.14 19.87
CA CYS A 427 -20.14 -0.93 20.75
C CYS A 427 -20.57 -0.59 22.18
N PRO A 428 -21.77 -1.04 22.59
CA PRO A 428 -22.31 -0.77 23.93
C PRO A 428 -21.59 -1.54 25.05
#